data_AF-A0A4U8UII1-F1
#
_entry.id   AF-A0A4U8UII1-F1
#
_cell.length_a   1.000
_cell.length_b   1.000
_cell.length_c   1.000
_cell.angle_alpha   90.00
_cell.angle_beta   90.00
_cell.angle_gamma   90.00
#
_symmetry.space_group_name_H-M   'P 1'
#
loop_
_entity.id
_entity.type
_entity.pdbx_description
1 polymer ?
#
loop_
_entity_poly.entity_id
_entity_poly.type
_entity_poly.pdbx_seq_one_letter_code
_entity_poly.pdbx_strand_id
1 'polypeptide(L)'
;MYSSTSPGLRYLLRTSIFCGRRSHPNETGVENAKKLEGIMTDVREAINDHVQSSRYYTAAQKLKAKELLESLKMIMGFTEEYRNLTFLQDLHAQYVKHVLTDISPYTCNLNLIIQRISTFHHQRLVTGEPMVIPGLEIPFEPPILDQNALYSIHNGLFYVFPGNMFPLQQDYPVGFKYGFIAWTIGHEMFHGLGLFQDKEEDTLGVTNQTHFQEALKCYEDYFGSSQFCTDEGKTCANGKIKAEEGHCDIESFRVVFSVFKKALQQEDARKKGKRSIEERQRSLFDSPPVEEFFADGSKTFAQEKWFFRGCRCPRVRTSREPTE
;
A
#
# COMPACT_ATOMS: atom_id res chain seq x y z
N MET A 1 -47.65 22.27 19.24
CA MET A 1 -46.83 21.30 19.99
C MET A 1 -47.10 19.91 19.44
N TYR A 2 -46.24 19.41 18.53
CA TYR A 2 -45.97 17.98 18.34
C TYR A 2 -44.59 17.90 17.66
N SER A 3 -43.61 17.49 18.46
CA SER A 3 -42.21 17.32 18.05
C SER A 3 -42.03 15.89 17.54
N SER A 4 -42.04 15.70 16.22
CA SER A 4 -41.67 14.43 15.58
C SER A 4 -40.30 14.55 14.93
N THR A 5 -39.25 14.38 15.74
CA THR A 5 -37.89 14.17 15.23
C THR A 5 -37.82 12.77 14.60
N SER A 6 -37.72 12.72 13.28
CA SER A 6 -37.61 11.48 12.50
C SER A 6 -36.22 10.84 12.69
N PRO A 7 -36.09 9.55 13.09
CA PRO A 7 -34.80 8.93 13.44
C PRO A 7 -33.90 8.55 12.25
N GLY A 8 -34.37 8.72 11.00
CA GLY A 8 -33.78 8.09 9.82
C GLY A 8 -32.40 8.61 9.39
N LEU A 9 -32.09 9.90 9.58
CA LEU A 9 -30.81 10.47 9.14
C LEU A 9 -29.65 10.30 10.15
N ARG A 10 -29.92 9.81 11.37
CA ARG A 10 -28.86 9.51 12.34
C ARG A 10 -28.17 8.17 12.10
N TYR A 11 -28.71 7.31 11.23
CA TYR A 11 -28.15 5.98 10.99
C TYR A 11 -27.02 5.96 9.95
N LEU A 12 -27.05 6.85 8.95
CA LEU A 12 -25.99 6.93 7.94
C LEU A 12 -24.73 7.68 8.40
N LEU A 13 -24.78 8.36 9.55
CA LEU A 13 -23.64 8.99 10.21
C LEU A 13 -23.16 8.23 11.47
N ARG A 14 -23.73 7.05 11.76
CA ARG A 14 -23.38 6.22 12.94
C ARG A 14 -22.77 4.85 12.61
N THR A 15 -22.63 4.48 11.35
CA THR A 15 -21.93 3.24 10.94
C THR A 15 -20.41 3.39 10.90
N SER A 16 -19.89 4.58 11.20
CA SER A 16 -18.54 4.76 11.74
C SER A 16 -18.67 4.94 13.25
N ILE A 17 -17.77 4.41 14.07
CA ILE A 17 -17.80 4.39 15.55
C ILE A 17 -18.40 3.08 16.14
N PHE A 18 -17.86 1.95 15.70
CA PHE A 18 -17.44 0.89 16.64
C PHE A 18 -15.92 1.01 16.89
N CYS A 19 -15.42 2.25 17.04
CA CYS A 19 -14.19 2.49 17.78
C CYS A 19 -14.62 2.74 19.22
N GLY A 20 -14.36 1.78 20.12
CA GLY A 20 -14.48 2.03 21.55
C GLY A 20 -13.72 3.30 21.92
N ARG A 21 -14.13 3.97 23.01
CA ARG A 21 -13.43 5.11 23.62
C ARG A 21 -12.02 4.73 24.10
N ARG A 22 -11.13 4.35 23.19
CA ARG A 22 -9.72 4.64 23.32
C ARG A 22 -9.62 6.09 22.89
N SER A 23 -9.08 6.96 23.74
CA SER A 23 -8.58 8.26 23.33
C SER A 23 -7.93 8.09 21.96
N HIS A 24 -8.48 8.71 20.91
CA HIS A 24 -7.82 8.73 19.61
C HIS A 24 -6.40 9.23 19.89
N PRO A 25 -5.35 8.40 19.70
CA PRO A 25 -4.01 8.90 19.87
C PRO A 25 -3.90 10.02 18.86
N ASN A 26 -3.79 11.24 19.37
CA ASN A 26 -3.89 12.50 18.64
C ASN A 26 -2.63 12.74 17.78
N GLU A 27 -1.95 11.67 17.41
CA GLU A 27 -0.74 11.64 16.63
C GLU A 27 -1.17 11.18 15.24
N THR A 28 -0.92 12.03 14.25
CA THR A 28 -1.14 11.81 12.81
C THR A 28 -0.37 10.60 12.24
N GLY A 29 0.11 9.69 13.10
CA GLY A 29 0.92 8.55 12.75
C GLY A 29 2.26 8.96 12.13
N VAL A 30 2.74 10.19 12.38
CA VAL A 30 3.98 10.72 11.77
C VAL A 30 5.17 9.80 12.04
N GLU A 31 5.28 9.23 13.25
CA GLU A 31 6.33 8.26 13.55
C GLU A 31 6.16 6.94 12.79
N ASN A 32 4.92 6.53 12.48
CA ASN A 32 4.67 5.38 11.59
C ASN A 32 5.04 5.71 10.14
N ALA A 33 4.79 6.93 9.67
CA ALA A 33 5.23 7.38 8.35
C ALA A 33 6.76 7.41 8.24
N LYS A 34 7.47 7.93 9.25
CA LYS A 34 8.94 7.87 9.31
C LYS A 34 9.46 6.43 9.32
N LYS A 35 8.79 5.53 10.05
CA LYS A 35 9.13 4.11 10.07
C LYS A 35 8.95 3.47 8.69
N LEU A 36 7.90 3.85 7.96
CA LEU A 36 7.67 3.44 6.57
C LEU A 36 8.78 3.92 5.64
N GLU A 37 9.17 5.18 5.76
CA GLU A 37 10.27 5.78 5.00
C GLU A 37 11.60 5.02 5.26
N GLY A 38 11.83 4.55 6.50
CA GLY A 38 12.94 3.67 6.84
C GLY A 38 12.88 2.31 6.14
N ILE A 39 11.75 1.59 6.24
CA ILE A 39 11.55 0.29 5.57
C ILE A 39 11.73 0.43 4.06
N MET A 40 11.21 1.49 3.47
CA MET A 40 11.34 1.80 2.06
C MET A 40 12.81 1.98 1.64
N THR A 41 13.59 2.69 2.44
CA THR A 41 15.03 2.86 2.18
C THR A 41 15.73 1.50 2.16
N ASP A 42 15.45 0.64 3.14
CA ASP A 42 16.01 -0.71 3.21
C ASP A 42 15.61 -1.58 2.00
N VAL A 43 14.35 -1.47 1.56
CA VAL A 43 13.84 -2.21 0.37
C VAL A 43 14.51 -1.72 -0.90
N ARG A 44 14.59 -0.40 -1.11
CA ARG A 44 15.26 0.20 -2.27
C ARG A 44 16.72 -0.23 -2.36
N GLU A 45 17.45 -0.19 -1.25
CA GLU A 45 18.84 -0.65 -1.20
C GLU A 45 18.96 -2.13 -1.55
N ALA A 46 18.08 -2.97 -0.99
CA ALA A 46 18.09 -4.40 -1.27
C ALA A 46 17.74 -4.73 -2.75
N ILE A 47 16.83 -3.96 -3.37
CA ILE A 47 16.54 -4.09 -4.80
C ILE A 47 17.76 -3.67 -5.62
N ASN A 48 18.38 -2.54 -5.29
CA ASN A 48 19.60 -2.12 -5.96
C ASN A 48 20.70 -3.18 -5.85
N ASP A 49 20.98 -3.72 -4.67
CA ASP A 49 21.95 -4.80 -4.46
C ASP A 49 21.62 -6.04 -5.31
N HIS A 50 20.33 -6.39 -5.40
CA HIS A 50 19.85 -7.48 -6.25
C HIS A 50 20.17 -7.24 -7.74
N VAL A 51 19.91 -6.03 -8.25
CA VAL A 51 20.24 -5.66 -9.63
C VAL A 51 21.75 -5.60 -9.86
N GLN A 52 22.51 -5.00 -8.95
CA GLN A 52 23.97 -4.85 -9.08
C GLN A 52 24.69 -6.21 -9.07
N SER A 53 24.19 -7.18 -8.30
CA SER A 53 24.74 -8.53 -8.22
C SER A 53 24.31 -9.44 -9.37
N SER A 54 23.24 -9.10 -10.09
CA SER A 54 22.71 -9.90 -11.19
C SER A 54 23.67 -9.92 -12.39
N ARG A 55 23.86 -11.11 -12.97
CA ARG A 55 24.63 -11.31 -14.22
C ARG A 55 23.84 -10.99 -15.49
N TYR A 56 22.52 -10.79 -15.35
CA TYR A 56 21.61 -10.58 -16.47
C TYR A 56 21.56 -9.11 -16.92
N TYR A 57 21.97 -8.17 -16.05
CA TYR A 57 22.08 -6.76 -16.40
C TYR A 57 23.49 -6.41 -16.86
N THR A 58 23.59 -5.64 -17.95
CA THR A 58 24.84 -4.99 -18.36
C THR A 58 25.22 -3.87 -17.38
N ALA A 59 26.48 -3.41 -17.40
CA ALA A 59 26.92 -2.28 -16.56
C ALA A 59 26.09 -1.01 -16.78
N ALA A 60 25.72 -0.71 -18.02
CA ALA A 60 24.88 0.45 -18.35
C ALA A 60 23.46 0.31 -17.77
N GLN A 61 22.87 -0.88 -17.83
CA GLN A 61 21.54 -1.13 -17.27
C GLN A 61 21.54 -1.10 -15.75
N LYS A 62 22.60 -1.62 -15.10
CA LYS A 62 22.78 -1.50 -13.65
C LYS A 62 22.88 -0.05 -13.19
N LEU A 63 23.56 0.80 -13.95
CA LEU A 63 23.63 2.23 -13.66
C LEU A 63 22.25 2.88 -13.80
N LYS A 64 21.54 2.63 -14.92
CA LYS A 64 20.18 3.15 -15.13
C LYS A 64 19.20 2.71 -14.05
N ALA A 65 19.23 1.45 -13.64
CA ALA A 65 18.37 0.95 -12.58
C ALA A 65 18.65 1.64 -11.25
N LYS A 66 19.93 1.88 -10.92
CA LYS A 66 20.32 2.64 -9.75
C LYS A 66 19.81 4.08 -9.81
N GLU A 67 20.04 4.77 -10.92
CA GLU A 67 19.55 6.15 -11.14
C GLU A 67 18.03 6.25 -11.02
N LEU A 68 17.31 5.28 -11.62
CA LEU A 68 15.86 5.20 -11.52
C LEU A 68 15.43 5.09 -10.05
N LEU A 69 15.95 4.11 -9.31
CA LEU A 69 15.63 3.88 -7.89
C LEU A 69 15.96 5.10 -7.00
N GLU A 70 17.07 5.79 -7.28
CA GLU A 70 17.48 7.00 -6.58
C GLU A 70 16.58 8.20 -6.91
N SER A 71 16.01 8.25 -8.11
CA SER A 71 15.14 9.33 -8.57
C SER A 71 13.67 9.21 -8.14
N LEU A 72 13.25 8.04 -7.61
CA LEU A 72 11.86 7.80 -7.24
C LEU A 72 11.36 8.84 -6.21
N LYS A 73 10.28 9.56 -6.57
CA LYS A 73 9.57 10.44 -5.64
C LYS A 73 8.63 9.57 -4.82
N MET A 74 8.91 9.42 -3.54
CA MET A 74 8.19 8.48 -2.69
C MET A 74 7.31 9.21 -1.68
N ILE A 75 6.05 8.81 -1.58
CA ILE A 75 5.10 9.35 -0.60
C ILE A 75 4.49 8.18 0.18
N MET A 76 4.55 8.27 1.51
CA MET A 76 4.07 7.23 2.42
C MET A 76 2.87 7.75 3.22
N GLY A 77 1.70 7.18 2.94
CA GLY A 77 0.46 7.55 3.61
C GLY A 77 -0.01 8.94 3.18
N PHE A 78 0.23 9.96 3.99
CA PHE A 78 -0.20 11.33 3.69
C PHE A 78 1.00 12.19 3.24
N THR A 79 0.75 13.15 2.34
CA THR A 79 1.71 14.22 2.04
C THR A 79 1.92 15.13 3.26
N GLU A 80 2.97 15.95 3.27
CA GLU A 80 3.27 16.84 4.39
C GLU A 80 2.11 17.81 4.70
N GLU A 81 1.41 18.29 3.67
CA GLU A 81 0.24 19.16 3.80
C GLU A 81 -0.91 18.46 4.52
N TYR A 82 -1.21 17.20 4.14
CA TYR A 82 -2.24 16.39 4.79
C TYR A 82 -1.82 15.87 6.18
N ARG A 83 -0.55 16.03 6.59
CA ARG A 83 -0.10 15.82 7.98
C ARG A 83 -0.34 17.05 8.86
N ASN A 84 -0.67 18.22 8.29
CA ASN A 84 -0.93 19.46 9.02
C ASN A 84 -2.41 19.57 9.43
N LEU A 85 -2.68 19.54 10.74
CA LEU A 85 -4.05 19.59 11.27
C LEU A 85 -4.81 20.85 10.87
N THR A 86 -4.13 22.01 10.82
CA THR A 86 -4.76 23.28 10.43
C THR A 86 -5.25 23.21 8.99
N PHE A 87 -4.40 22.71 8.09
CA PHE A 87 -4.78 22.49 6.69
C PHE A 87 -5.98 21.55 6.55
N LEU A 88 -6.01 20.44 7.29
CA LEU A 88 -7.14 19.50 7.29
C LEU A 88 -8.44 20.14 7.80
N GLN A 89 -8.35 20.96 8.85
CA GLN A 89 -9.51 21.67 9.40
C GLN A 89 -10.09 22.68 8.39
N ASP A 90 -9.21 23.46 7.74
CA ASP A 90 -9.61 24.41 6.71
C ASP A 90 -10.20 23.69 5.49
N LEU A 91 -9.58 22.59 5.06
CA LEU A 91 -10.09 21.78 3.95
C LEU A 91 -11.46 21.18 4.26
N HIS A 92 -11.65 20.66 5.46
CA HIS A 92 -12.95 20.13 5.90
C HIS A 92 -14.02 21.24 5.95
N ALA A 93 -13.69 22.43 6.46
CA ALA A 93 -14.61 23.56 6.46
C ALA A 93 -15.03 23.98 5.04
N GLN A 94 -14.07 24.02 4.11
CA GLN A 94 -14.34 24.28 2.69
C GLN A 94 -15.22 23.20 2.06
N TYR A 95 -14.93 21.94 2.33
CA TYR A 95 -15.73 20.81 1.85
C TYR A 95 -17.17 20.88 2.36
N VAL A 96 -17.38 21.07 3.67
CA VAL A 96 -18.72 21.20 4.27
C VAL A 96 -19.47 22.37 3.64
N LYS A 97 -18.81 23.52 3.48
CA LYS A 97 -19.39 24.71 2.87
C LYS A 97 -19.77 24.48 1.39
N HIS A 98 -18.95 23.78 0.61
CA HIS A 98 -19.23 23.58 -0.81
C HIS A 98 -20.23 22.45 -1.06
N VAL A 99 -20.01 21.30 -0.42
CA VAL A 99 -20.74 20.07 -0.71
C VAL A 99 -22.05 20.02 0.09
N LEU A 100 -22.00 20.31 1.39
CA LEU A 100 -23.10 20.00 2.32
C LEU A 100 -24.09 21.14 2.56
N THR A 101 -23.79 22.36 2.12
CA THR A 101 -24.68 23.53 2.28
C THR A 101 -25.98 23.37 1.49
N ASP A 102 -27.10 23.78 2.08
CA ASP A 102 -28.44 23.75 1.45
C ASP A 102 -28.94 22.35 1.01
N ILE A 103 -28.37 21.28 1.57
CA ILE A 103 -28.90 19.93 1.36
C ILE A 103 -30.15 19.74 2.21
N SER A 104 -31.30 19.53 1.57
CA SER A 104 -32.53 19.18 2.27
C SER A 104 -32.43 17.77 2.87
N PRO A 105 -32.73 17.57 4.16
CA PRO A 105 -32.76 16.23 4.75
C PRO A 105 -33.98 15.41 4.30
N TYR A 106 -34.92 16.01 3.56
CA TYR A 106 -36.19 15.41 3.17
C TYR A 106 -36.25 14.96 1.70
N THR A 107 -35.19 15.20 0.93
CA THR A 107 -35.11 14.82 -0.49
C THR A 107 -33.89 13.93 -0.74
N CYS A 108 -33.98 13.05 -1.76
CA CYS A 108 -32.82 12.31 -2.23
C CYS A 108 -31.90 13.27 -3.00
N ASN A 109 -30.83 13.74 -2.34
CA ASN A 109 -29.86 14.69 -2.93
C ASN A 109 -28.59 14.01 -3.46
N LEU A 110 -28.61 12.69 -3.67
CA LEU A 110 -27.41 11.93 -4.01
C LEU A 110 -26.71 12.48 -5.26
N ASN A 111 -27.46 12.75 -6.34
CA ASN A 111 -26.89 13.30 -7.58
C ASN A 111 -26.25 14.69 -7.36
N LEU A 112 -26.91 15.56 -6.60
CA LEU A 112 -26.39 16.89 -6.29
C LEU A 112 -25.10 16.79 -5.45
N ILE A 113 -25.08 15.89 -4.46
CA ILE A 113 -23.90 15.63 -3.62
C ILE A 113 -22.74 15.14 -4.48
N ILE A 114 -22.95 14.14 -5.33
CA ILE A 114 -21.92 13.60 -6.22
C ILE A 114 -21.37 14.70 -7.14
N GLN A 115 -22.24 15.49 -7.77
CA GLN A 115 -21.83 16.59 -8.64
C GLN A 115 -20.97 17.63 -7.89
N ARG A 116 -21.34 17.97 -6.65
CA ARG A 116 -20.58 18.92 -5.82
C ARG A 116 -19.25 18.33 -5.35
N ILE A 117 -19.19 17.05 -4.99
CA ILE A 117 -17.93 16.37 -4.65
C ILE A 117 -16.99 16.41 -5.86
N SER A 118 -17.48 16.03 -7.04
CA SER A 118 -16.69 16.08 -8.26
C SER A 118 -16.27 17.50 -8.60
N THR A 119 -17.15 18.50 -8.49
CA THR A 119 -16.79 19.91 -8.75
C THR A 119 -15.72 20.40 -7.78
N PHE A 120 -15.89 20.14 -6.48
CA PHE A 120 -14.90 20.48 -5.45
C PHE A 120 -13.54 19.86 -5.77
N HIS A 121 -13.52 18.58 -6.14
CA HIS A 121 -12.28 17.87 -6.48
C HIS A 121 -11.61 18.42 -7.75
N HIS A 122 -12.35 18.62 -8.84
CA HIS A 122 -11.81 19.16 -10.09
C HIS A 122 -11.29 20.58 -9.94
N GLN A 123 -11.97 21.42 -9.15
CA GLN A 123 -11.48 22.77 -8.87
C GLN A 123 -10.08 22.72 -8.27
N ARG A 124 -9.85 21.84 -7.30
CA ARG A 124 -8.55 21.66 -6.64
C ARG A 124 -7.48 21.12 -7.59
N LEU A 125 -7.85 20.15 -8.43
CA LEU A 125 -6.96 19.63 -9.46
C LEU A 125 -6.51 20.74 -10.44
N VAL A 126 -7.46 21.55 -10.93
CA VAL A 126 -7.20 22.65 -11.88
C VAL A 126 -6.42 23.79 -11.25
N THR A 127 -6.65 24.11 -9.97
CA THR A 127 -5.89 25.16 -9.26
C THR A 127 -4.52 24.69 -8.77
N GLY A 128 -4.18 23.41 -8.95
CA GLY A 128 -2.91 22.83 -8.50
C GLY A 128 -2.81 22.73 -6.97
N GLU A 129 -3.95 22.62 -6.29
CA GLU A 129 -3.96 22.40 -4.84
C GLU A 129 -3.47 20.99 -4.47
N PRO A 130 -2.94 20.79 -3.25
CA PRO A 130 -2.53 19.48 -2.79
C PRO A 130 -3.69 18.48 -2.77
N MET A 131 -3.53 17.36 -3.47
CA MET A 131 -4.48 16.24 -3.50
C MET A 131 -4.13 15.21 -2.44
N VAL A 132 -5.13 14.48 -1.92
CA VAL A 132 -4.85 13.40 -0.93
C VAL A 132 -3.97 12.34 -1.58
N ILE A 133 -4.20 12.09 -2.86
CA ILE A 133 -3.49 11.09 -3.66
C ILE A 133 -2.85 11.85 -4.84
N PRO A 134 -1.61 12.31 -4.67
CA PRO A 134 -0.95 13.10 -5.71
C PRO A 134 -0.76 12.27 -6.98
N GLY A 135 -0.88 12.92 -8.14
CA GLY A 135 -0.63 12.30 -9.45
C GLY A 135 -1.76 11.42 -9.99
N LEU A 136 -2.87 11.26 -9.27
CA LEU A 136 -4.04 10.55 -9.77
C LEU A 136 -5.03 11.54 -10.41
N GLU A 137 -5.04 11.61 -11.75
CA GLU A 137 -5.92 12.49 -12.52
C GLU A 137 -7.29 11.87 -12.80
N ILE A 138 -7.95 11.35 -11.77
CA ILE A 138 -9.28 10.75 -11.89
C ILE A 138 -10.33 11.64 -11.22
N PRO A 139 -11.62 11.56 -11.62
CA PRO A 139 -12.64 12.47 -11.12
C PRO A 139 -13.07 12.25 -9.65
N PHE A 140 -12.51 11.24 -8.97
CA PHE A 140 -12.79 10.91 -7.58
C PHE A 140 -11.55 10.32 -6.89
N GLU A 141 -11.20 10.80 -5.70
CA GLU A 141 -10.13 10.15 -4.92
C GLU A 141 -10.64 8.82 -4.34
N PRO A 142 -9.86 7.73 -4.40
CA PRO A 142 -10.23 6.52 -3.69
C PRO A 142 -10.29 6.78 -2.17
N PRO A 143 -11.07 5.97 -1.43
CA PRO A 143 -11.21 6.14 0.01
C PRO A 143 -9.85 6.15 0.73
N ILE A 144 -9.69 6.99 1.75
CA ILE A 144 -8.44 7.02 2.55
C ILE A 144 -8.11 5.69 3.25
N LEU A 145 -9.10 4.82 3.39
CA LEU A 145 -8.97 3.48 3.96
C LEU A 145 -8.59 2.43 2.91
N ASP A 146 -8.51 2.82 1.64
CA ASP A 146 -8.11 1.93 0.57
C ASP A 146 -6.66 1.47 0.77
N GLN A 147 -6.46 0.16 0.68
CA GLN A 147 -5.19 -0.52 0.94
C GLN A 147 -4.51 -0.82 -0.38
N ASN A 148 -4.01 0.24 -1.01
CA ASN A 148 -3.40 0.16 -2.31
C ASN A 148 -2.10 0.97 -2.39
N ALA A 149 -1.32 0.74 -3.42
CA ALA A 149 -0.19 1.58 -3.76
C ALA A 149 -0.20 1.79 -5.27
N LEU A 150 0.57 2.79 -5.72
CA LEU A 150 0.76 3.02 -7.13
C LEU A 150 2.20 3.40 -7.42
N TYR A 151 2.62 3.04 -8.62
CA TYR A 151 3.79 3.58 -9.28
C TYR A 151 3.38 4.26 -10.58
N SER A 152 3.88 5.47 -10.82
CA SER A 152 3.68 6.23 -12.05
C SER A 152 5.00 6.37 -12.80
N ILE A 153 5.06 5.77 -13.99
CA ILE A 153 6.23 5.79 -14.87
C ILE A 153 6.56 7.21 -15.34
N HIS A 154 5.54 8.05 -15.56
CA HIS A 154 5.70 9.37 -16.17
C HIS A 154 6.46 10.37 -15.30
N ASN A 155 6.33 10.26 -13.97
CA ASN A 155 6.93 11.20 -13.03
C ASN A 155 7.74 10.51 -11.92
N GLY A 156 7.94 9.19 -12.03
CA GLY A 156 8.64 8.38 -11.02
C GLY A 156 7.98 8.44 -9.64
N LEU A 157 6.68 8.75 -9.57
CA LEU A 157 5.95 8.83 -8.31
C LEU A 157 5.61 7.41 -7.84
N PHE A 158 6.10 7.08 -6.66
CA PHE A 158 5.69 5.93 -5.88
C PHE A 158 4.84 6.43 -4.71
N TYR A 159 3.63 5.91 -4.56
CA TYR A 159 2.71 6.33 -3.50
C TYR A 159 2.03 5.13 -2.83
N VAL A 160 2.24 4.99 -1.52
CA VAL A 160 1.54 3.99 -0.70
C VAL A 160 0.38 4.68 0.01
N PHE A 161 -0.83 4.20 -0.22
CA PHE A 161 -2.04 4.87 0.28
C PHE A 161 -2.11 4.83 1.81
N PRO A 162 -2.80 5.81 2.44
CA PRO A 162 -2.95 5.86 3.89
C PRO A 162 -3.54 4.60 4.52
N GLY A 163 -4.41 3.87 3.81
CA GLY A 163 -5.00 2.62 4.31
C GLY A 163 -3.96 1.56 4.68
N ASN A 164 -2.78 1.58 4.05
CA ASN A 164 -1.67 0.69 4.38
C ASN A 164 -0.94 1.05 5.69
N MET A 165 -1.15 2.25 6.23
CA MET A 165 -0.63 2.62 7.54
C MET A 165 -1.42 1.95 8.68
N PHE A 166 -2.70 1.64 8.46
CA PHE A 166 -3.58 1.12 9.50
C PHE A 166 -3.07 -0.20 10.11
N PRO A 167 -2.64 -1.21 9.33
CA PRO A 167 -2.02 -2.41 9.90
C PRO A 167 -0.76 -2.13 10.73
N LEU A 168 -0.01 -1.06 10.42
CA LEU A 168 1.21 -0.74 11.16
C LEU A 168 0.95 -0.16 12.54
N GLN A 169 -0.20 0.49 12.70
CA GLN A 169 -0.69 1.01 13.97
C GLN A 169 -1.20 -0.11 14.90
N GLN A 170 -1.54 -1.27 14.35
CA GLN A 170 -1.92 -2.43 15.14
C GLN A 170 -0.68 -3.15 15.70
N ASP A 171 -0.86 -3.90 16.77
CA ASP A 171 0.17 -4.87 17.17
C ASP A 171 0.12 -6.12 16.28
N TYR A 172 0.64 -6.01 15.06
CA TYR A 172 1.01 -7.18 14.30
C TYR A 172 2.49 -7.55 14.52
N PRO A 173 2.83 -8.87 14.48
CA PRO A 173 4.20 -9.33 14.49
C PRO A 173 5.04 -8.63 13.41
N VAL A 174 6.32 -8.40 13.70
CA VAL A 174 7.27 -7.75 12.77
C VAL A 174 7.26 -8.44 11.40
N GLY A 175 7.22 -9.78 11.39
CA GLY A 175 7.05 -10.56 10.18
C GLY A 175 5.87 -10.11 9.33
N PHE A 176 4.68 -9.99 9.92
CA PHE A 176 3.49 -9.54 9.20
C PHE A 176 3.66 -8.13 8.65
N LYS A 177 4.20 -7.20 9.44
CA LYS A 177 4.41 -5.81 9.01
C LYS A 177 5.32 -5.74 7.79
N TYR A 178 6.47 -6.43 7.81
CA TYR A 178 7.37 -6.48 6.66
C TYR A 178 6.74 -7.25 5.48
N GLY A 179 6.09 -8.39 5.74
CA GLY A 179 5.45 -9.18 4.70
C GLY A 179 4.31 -8.45 4.01
N PHE A 180 3.63 -7.55 4.70
CA PHE A 180 2.61 -6.68 4.13
C PHE A 180 3.27 -5.47 3.46
N ILE A 181 3.83 -4.54 4.25
CA ILE A 181 4.24 -3.24 3.71
C ILE A 181 5.53 -3.29 2.89
N ALA A 182 6.55 -3.99 3.37
CA ALA A 182 7.83 -3.99 2.67
C ALA A 182 7.68 -4.72 1.33
N TRP A 183 6.82 -5.74 1.28
CA TRP A 183 6.43 -6.40 0.04
C TRP A 183 5.65 -5.48 -0.89
N THR A 184 4.65 -4.74 -0.40
CA THR A 184 3.94 -3.72 -1.21
C THR A 184 4.92 -2.71 -1.79
N ILE A 185 5.86 -2.23 -0.98
CA ILE A 185 6.89 -1.29 -1.44
C ILE A 185 7.78 -1.93 -2.52
N GLY A 186 8.26 -3.15 -2.27
CA GLY A 186 9.07 -3.84 -3.26
C GLY A 186 8.30 -4.07 -4.56
N HIS A 187 7.02 -4.41 -4.49
CA HIS A 187 6.20 -4.69 -5.67
C HIS A 187 6.09 -3.45 -6.56
N GLU A 188 5.69 -2.28 -6.02
CA GLU A 188 5.56 -1.12 -6.90
C GLU A 188 6.92 -0.56 -7.36
N MET A 189 8.01 -0.79 -6.60
CA MET A 189 9.36 -0.50 -7.10
C MET A 189 9.75 -1.42 -8.26
N PHE A 190 9.32 -2.68 -8.23
CA PHE A 190 9.53 -3.62 -9.32
C PHE A 190 8.70 -3.30 -10.55
N HIS A 191 7.54 -2.62 -10.44
CA HIS A 191 6.91 -2.02 -11.62
C HIS A 191 7.93 -1.13 -12.34
N GLY A 192 8.62 -0.22 -11.67
CA GLY A 192 9.62 0.65 -12.33
C GLY A 192 10.78 -0.07 -13.02
N LEU A 193 11.15 -1.27 -12.56
CA LEU A 193 12.23 -2.10 -13.11
C LEU A 193 11.74 -3.23 -14.02
N GLY A 194 10.42 -3.36 -14.17
CA GLY A 194 9.74 -4.58 -14.54
C GLY A 194 9.81 -4.94 -16.01
N LEU A 195 9.12 -6.03 -16.33
CA LEU A 195 9.05 -6.61 -17.67
C LEU A 195 7.87 -6.03 -18.45
N PHE A 196 7.83 -4.71 -18.63
CA PHE A 196 6.75 -4.11 -19.41
C PHE A 196 6.79 -4.62 -20.86
N GLN A 197 5.64 -5.07 -21.35
CA GLN A 197 5.51 -5.40 -22.77
C GLN A 197 5.45 -4.14 -23.64
N ASP A 198 5.07 -3.01 -23.05
CA ASP A 198 5.09 -1.74 -23.76
C ASP A 198 6.53 -1.20 -23.84
N LYS A 199 7.01 -1.05 -25.07
CA LYS A 199 8.36 -0.57 -25.35
C LYS A 199 8.54 0.89 -24.95
N GLU A 200 7.46 1.66 -24.87
CA GLU A 200 7.49 3.04 -24.40
C GLU A 200 7.77 3.11 -22.88
N GLU A 201 7.53 2.01 -22.17
CA GLU A 201 7.73 1.87 -20.72
C GLU A 201 9.02 1.11 -20.36
N ASP A 202 9.82 0.67 -21.35
CA ASP A 202 11.11 -0.01 -21.14
C ASP A 202 12.22 0.96 -20.71
N THR A 203 12.14 1.42 -19.46
CA THR A 203 13.09 2.37 -18.86
C THR A 203 14.54 1.87 -18.88
N LEU A 204 14.74 0.54 -18.81
CA LEU A 204 16.06 -0.08 -18.73
C LEU A 204 16.60 -0.54 -20.09
N GLY A 205 15.77 -0.61 -21.13
CA GLY A 205 16.15 -1.20 -22.42
C GLY A 205 16.37 -2.72 -22.32
N VAL A 206 15.67 -3.41 -21.42
CA VAL A 206 15.84 -4.84 -21.15
C VAL A 206 14.85 -5.70 -21.94
N THR A 207 13.73 -5.13 -22.39
CA THR A 207 12.60 -5.90 -22.92
C THR A 207 12.98 -6.71 -24.16
N ASN A 208 13.83 -6.19 -25.04
CA ASN A 208 14.21 -6.90 -26.27
C ASN A 208 15.31 -7.97 -26.07
N GLN A 209 15.80 -8.17 -24.84
CA GLN A 209 16.85 -9.16 -24.59
C GLN A 209 16.26 -10.56 -24.41
N THR A 210 16.88 -11.55 -25.04
CA THR A 210 16.35 -12.94 -25.09
C THR A 210 16.05 -13.51 -23.71
N HIS A 211 16.94 -13.36 -22.75
CA HIS A 211 16.74 -13.93 -21.41
C HIS A 211 15.61 -13.24 -20.61
N PHE A 212 15.34 -11.95 -20.87
CA PHE A 212 14.20 -11.25 -20.27
C PHE A 212 12.88 -11.71 -20.90
N GLN A 213 12.86 -11.93 -22.22
CA GLN A 213 11.71 -12.52 -22.91
C GLN A 213 11.42 -13.96 -22.45
N GLU A 214 12.47 -14.77 -22.23
CA GLU A 214 12.34 -16.11 -21.64
C GLU A 214 11.80 -16.06 -20.21
N ALA A 215 12.27 -15.12 -19.38
CA ALA A 215 11.77 -14.94 -18.02
C ALA A 215 10.29 -14.50 -18.03
N LEU A 216 9.93 -13.54 -18.87
CA LEU A 216 8.53 -13.10 -19.06
C LEU A 216 7.66 -14.29 -19.47
N LYS A 217 8.09 -15.07 -20.46
CA LYS A 217 7.37 -16.26 -20.89
C LYS A 217 7.19 -17.29 -19.77
N CYS A 218 8.21 -17.49 -18.94
CA CYS A 218 8.12 -18.35 -17.76
C CYS A 218 7.04 -17.87 -16.78
N TYR A 219 6.95 -16.57 -16.52
CA TYR A 219 5.87 -15.99 -15.71
C TYR A 219 4.50 -16.16 -16.36
N GLU A 220 4.38 -15.93 -17.68
CA GLU A 220 3.12 -16.16 -18.41
C GLU A 220 2.64 -17.61 -18.29
N ASP A 221 3.55 -18.57 -18.50
CA ASP A 221 3.24 -19.99 -18.42
C ASP A 221 2.89 -20.43 -17.00
N TYR A 222 3.60 -19.90 -16.00
CA TYR A 222 3.32 -20.19 -14.60
C TYR A 222 1.94 -19.68 -14.19
N PHE A 223 1.66 -18.38 -14.40
CA PHE A 223 0.39 -17.77 -14.01
C PHE A 223 -0.79 -18.18 -14.89
N GLY A 224 -0.54 -18.60 -16.13
CA GLY A 224 -1.55 -19.18 -17.03
C GLY A 224 -1.77 -20.69 -16.85
N SER A 225 -1.05 -21.35 -15.93
CA SER A 225 -1.17 -22.79 -15.72
C SER A 225 -2.47 -23.19 -15.01
N SER A 226 -2.84 -24.46 -15.14
CA SER A 226 -4.10 -25.00 -14.62
C SER A 226 -4.23 -24.93 -13.09
N GLN A 227 -3.14 -24.74 -12.36
CA GLN A 227 -3.14 -24.61 -10.90
C GLN A 227 -3.83 -23.33 -10.40
N PHE A 228 -3.99 -22.33 -11.28
CA PHE A 228 -4.66 -21.07 -10.99
C PHE A 228 -6.08 -21.01 -11.55
N CYS A 229 -6.62 -22.12 -12.05
CA CYS A 229 -8.00 -22.15 -12.53
C CYS A 229 -8.99 -22.41 -11.39
N THR A 230 -10.10 -21.69 -11.40
CA THR A 230 -11.27 -21.95 -10.56
C THR A 230 -12.29 -22.82 -11.31
N ASP A 231 -13.33 -23.25 -10.58
CA ASP A 231 -14.51 -23.92 -11.17
C ASP A 231 -14.15 -25.15 -11.99
N GLU A 232 -13.31 -26.03 -11.43
CA GLU A 232 -12.85 -27.27 -12.06
C GLU A 232 -12.08 -27.04 -13.39
N GLY A 233 -11.42 -25.88 -13.52
CA GLY A 233 -10.63 -25.55 -14.71
C GLY A 233 -11.36 -24.68 -15.73
N LYS A 234 -12.58 -24.20 -15.45
CA LYS A 234 -13.37 -23.40 -16.38
C LYS A 234 -12.89 -21.95 -16.50
N THR A 235 -12.42 -21.38 -15.39
CA THR A 235 -11.97 -20.00 -15.36
C THR A 235 -10.51 -19.98 -14.94
N CYS A 236 -9.62 -19.68 -15.87
CA CYS A 236 -8.18 -19.64 -15.64
C CYS A 236 -7.68 -18.21 -15.68
N ALA A 237 -6.67 -17.91 -14.85
CA ALA A 237 -5.98 -16.64 -14.93
C ALA A 237 -5.33 -16.47 -16.32
N ASN A 238 -5.42 -15.27 -16.88
CA ASN A 238 -4.71 -14.95 -18.12
C ASN A 238 -3.23 -14.71 -17.79
N GLY A 239 -2.38 -15.68 -18.09
CA GLY A 239 -0.95 -15.62 -17.82
C GLY A 239 -0.26 -14.38 -18.37
N LYS A 240 -0.65 -13.88 -19.55
CA LYS A 240 -0.08 -12.66 -20.14
C LYS A 240 -0.38 -11.41 -19.32
N ILE A 241 -1.62 -11.30 -18.85
CA ILE A 241 -2.06 -10.18 -18.01
C ILE A 241 -1.41 -10.25 -16.64
N LYS A 242 -1.27 -11.45 -16.06
CA LYS A 242 -0.75 -11.62 -14.68
C LYS A 242 0.77 -11.72 -14.59
N ALA A 243 1.48 -11.93 -15.69
CA ALA A 243 2.94 -12.11 -15.66
C ALA A 243 3.67 -10.88 -15.11
N GLU A 244 3.19 -9.67 -15.42
CA GLU A 244 3.78 -8.41 -14.97
C GLU A 244 3.61 -8.22 -13.46
N GLU A 245 2.36 -8.19 -12.97
CA GLU A 245 2.02 -8.14 -11.55
C GLU A 245 2.70 -9.26 -10.74
N GLY A 246 2.68 -10.47 -11.31
CA GLY A 246 3.27 -11.65 -10.69
C GLY A 246 4.80 -11.63 -10.64
N HIS A 247 5.46 -11.01 -11.62
CA HIS A 247 6.89 -10.72 -11.58
C HIS A 247 7.20 -9.77 -10.42
N CYS A 248 6.46 -8.66 -10.31
CA CYS A 248 6.59 -7.69 -9.22
C CYS A 248 6.37 -8.35 -7.85
N ASP A 249 5.39 -9.23 -7.73
CA ASP A 249 5.12 -10.00 -6.51
C ASP A 249 6.28 -10.92 -6.12
N ILE A 250 6.80 -11.71 -7.06
CA ILE A 250 7.82 -12.73 -6.81
C ILE A 250 9.19 -12.11 -6.55
N GLU A 251 9.61 -11.13 -7.35
CA GLU A 251 10.91 -10.49 -7.14
C GLU A 251 10.90 -9.60 -5.90
N SER A 252 9.80 -8.90 -5.62
CA SER A 252 9.61 -8.20 -4.34
C SER A 252 9.78 -9.15 -3.17
N PHE A 253 9.08 -10.29 -3.20
CA PHE A 253 9.15 -11.29 -2.14
C PHE A 253 10.59 -11.74 -1.86
N ARG A 254 11.37 -12.05 -2.92
CA ARG A 254 12.78 -12.51 -2.80
C ARG A 254 13.66 -11.47 -2.13
N VAL A 255 13.56 -10.21 -2.54
CA VAL A 255 14.38 -9.13 -2.01
C VAL A 255 13.97 -8.77 -0.58
N VAL A 256 12.67 -8.58 -0.36
CA VAL A 256 12.11 -8.12 0.92
C VAL A 256 12.31 -9.15 2.03
N PHE A 257 12.35 -10.45 1.72
CA PHE A 257 12.67 -11.45 2.73
C PHE A 257 14.05 -11.21 3.36
N SER A 258 15.04 -10.77 2.58
CA SER A 258 16.37 -10.43 3.11
C SER A 258 16.33 -9.21 4.04
N VAL A 259 15.53 -8.20 3.69
CA VAL A 259 15.29 -7.00 4.50
C VAL A 259 14.64 -7.37 5.83
N PHE A 260 13.61 -8.22 5.79
CA PHE A 260 12.96 -8.76 6.98
C PHE A 260 13.94 -9.52 7.89
N LYS A 261 14.80 -10.39 7.34
CA LYS A 261 15.80 -11.13 8.13
C LYS A 261 16.81 -10.18 8.79
N LYS A 262 17.26 -9.13 8.10
CA LYS A 262 18.11 -8.07 8.67
C LYS A 262 17.40 -7.36 9.83
N ALA A 263 16.12 -7.00 9.66
CA ALA A 263 15.33 -6.34 10.70
C ALA A 263 15.15 -7.21 11.96
N LEU A 264 14.90 -8.51 11.82
CA LEU A 264 14.82 -9.44 12.95
C LEU A 264 16.15 -9.53 13.73
N GLN A 265 17.27 -9.60 13.02
CA GLN A 265 18.59 -9.65 13.67
C GLN A 265 18.87 -8.38 14.48
N GLN A 266 18.50 -7.21 13.94
CA GLN A 266 18.64 -5.94 14.65
C GLN A 266 17.74 -5.90 15.90
N GLU A 267 16.51 -6.41 15.81
CA GLU A 267 15.59 -6.50 16.94
C GLU A 267 16.13 -7.42 18.04
N ASP A 268 16.65 -8.59 17.66
CA ASP A 268 17.26 -9.53 18.59
C ASP A 268 18.52 -8.96 19.26
N ALA A 269 19.35 -8.22 18.52
CA ALA A 269 20.51 -7.52 19.06
C ALA A 269 20.09 -6.45 20.10
N ARG A 270 19.05 -5.66 19.79
CA ARG A 270 18.48 -4.67 20.73
C ARG A 270 17.93 -5.34 21.99
N LYS A 271 17.27 -6.50 21.87
CA LYS A 271 16.76 -7.28 23.01
C LYS A 271 17.89 -7.83 23.89
N LYS A 272 18.99 -8.30 23.29
CA LYS A 272 20.15 -8.81 24.05
C LYS A 272 20.88 -7.70 24.81
N GLY A 273 20.90 -6.47 24.29
CA GLY A 273 21.56 -5.31 24.93
C GLY A 273 20.81 -4.69 26.12
N LYS A 274 19.49 -4.84 26.23
CA LYS A 274 18.65 -4.22 27.28
C LYS A 274 18.36 -5.13 28.48
N ARG A 275 19.32 -5.96 28.90
CA ARG A 275 19.11 -6.99 29.94
C ARG A 275 19.06 -6.49 31.40
N SER A 276 19.08 -5.19 31.66
CA SER A 276 18.98 -4.66 33.04
C SER A 276 17.68 -3.89 33.27
N ILE A 277 16.80 -4.53 34.05
CA ILE A 277 16.02 -3.98 35.16
C ILE A 277 14.94 -2.94 34.81
N GLU A 278 13.75 -3.25 35.33
CA GLU A 278 12.53 -2.44 35.39
C GLU A 278 11.60 -2.45 34.16
N GLU A 279 10.43 -3.02 34.45
CA GLU A 279 9.16 -2.96 33.74
C GLU A 279 9.19 -2.83 32.22
N ARG A 280 8.91 -3.98 31.60
CA ARG A 280 8.55 -4.16 30.20
C ARG A 280 7.42 -3.20 29.79
N GLN A 281 7.76 -1.96 29.44
CA GLN A 281 7.16 -1.35 28.27
C GLN A 281 7.67 -2.15 27.08
N ARG A 282 6.97 -3.24 26.76
CA ARG A 282 6.99 -3.79 25.42
C ARG A 282 6.71 -2.61 24.50
N SER A 283 7.57 -2.40 23.52
CA SER A 283 7.43 -1.32 22.54
C SER A 283 6.03 -1.37 21.94
N LEU A 284 5.09 -0.53 22.40
CA LEU A 284 3.80 -0.12 21.80
C LEU A 284 3.03 -1.11 20.91
N PHE A 285 3.22 -2.41 21.12
CA PHE A 285 2.81 -3.49 20.23
C PHE A 285 2.55 -4.70 21.16
N ASP A 286 1.33 -4.78 21.72
CA ASP A 286 0.76 -5.99 22.38
C ASP A 286 -0.55 -6.45 21.67
N SER A 287 -0.70 -7.79 21.52
CA SER A 287 -1.06 -8.54 20.29
C SER A 287 -2.54 -8.73 19.92
N PRO A 288 -2.87 -9.18 18.68
CA PRO A 288 -4.24 -9.46 18.24
C PRO A 288 -4.77 -10.75 18.89
N PRO A 289 -6.08 -11.05 18.74
CA PRO A 289 -6.73 -12.21 19.35
C PRO A 289 -6.01 -13.51 19.00
N VAL A 290 -5.81 -14.32 20.03
CA VAL A 290 -4.86 -15.44 20.11
C VAL A 290 -5.47 -16.73 19.55
N GLU A 291 -6.80 -16.81 19.42
CA GLU A 291 -7.49 -18.09 19.25
C GLU A 291 -7.29 -18.77 17.88
N GLU A 292 -7.21 -18.03 16.76
CA GLU A 292 -6.99 -18.63 15.43
C GLU A 292 -5.50 -18.89 15.09
N PHE A 293 -4.57 -18.33 15.88
CA PHE A 293 -3.16 -18.21 15.47
C PHE A 293 -2.22 -19.21 16.15
N PHE A 294 -2.66 -19.85 17.23
CA PHE A 294 -1.91 -20.90 17.94
C PHE A 294 -2.55 -22.28 17.82
N ALA A 295 -3.28 -22.55 16.73
CA ALA A 295 -3.82 -23.89 16.45
C ALA A 295 -2.72 -24.98 16.40
N ASP A 296 -1.44 -24.60 16.22
CA ASP A 296 -0.28 -25.49 16.27
C ASP A 296 0.34 -25.65 17.68
N GLY A 297 -0.24 -25.02 18.71
CA GLY A 297 0.24 -25.11 20.09
C GLY A 297 1.57 -24.42 20.38
N SER A 298 2.16 -23.71 19.41
CA SER A 298 3.39 -22.94 19.64
C SER A 298 3.12 -21.73 20.55
N LYS A 299 4.07 -21.36 21.42
CA LYS A 299 3.98 -20.14 22.28
C LYS A 299 4.76 -18.95 21.71
N THR A 300 5.27 -19.09 20.49
CA THR A 300 6.15 -18.11 19.86
C THR A 300 5.63 -17.81 18.47
N PHE A 301 5.49 -16.53 18.14
CA PHE A 301 5.24 -16.12 16.76
C PHE A 301 6.44 -16.55 15.90
N ALA A 302 6.27 -17.57 15.07
CA ALA A 302 7.20 -17.83 13.98
C ALA A 302 7.13 -16.64 13.02
N GLN A 303 8.02 -15.67 13.19
CA GLN A 303 7.99 -14.39 12.45
C GLN A 303 7.97 -14.63 10.93
N GLU A 304 8.64 -15.67 10.45
CA GLU A 304 8.61 -16.09 9.04
C GLU A 304 7.20 -16.48 8.59
N LYS A 305 6.46 -17.28 9.37
CA LYS A 305 5.05 -17.64 9.06
C LYS A 305 4.18 -16.39 8.93
N TRP A 306 4.42 -15.39 9.77
CA TRP A 306 3.71 -14.10 9.71
C TRP A 306 4.12 -13.26 8.51
N PHE A 307 5.39 -13.30 8.12
CA PHE A 307 5.86 -12.69 6.88
C PHE A 307 5.07 -13.20 5.67
N PHE A 308 5.02 -14.52 5.48
CA PHE A 308 4.23 -15.10 4.38
C PHE A 308 2.73 -14.80 4.48
N ARG A 309 2.18 -14.66 5.68
CA ARG A 309 0.78 -14.22 5.86
C ARG A 309 0.56 -12.77 5.46
N GLY A 310 1.52 -11.88 5.77
CA GLY A 310 1.50 -10.49 5.32
C GLY A 310 1.47 -10.39 3.80
N CYS A 311 2.31 -11.16 3.10
CA CYS A 311 2.37 -11.16 1.64
C CYS A 311 1.10 -11.72 0.97
N ARG A 312 0.33 -12.55 1.68
CA ARG A 312 -0.92 -13.14 1.18
C ARG A 312 -2.15 -12.28 1.43
N CYS A 313 -2.03 -11.19 2.20
CA CYS A 313 -3.16 -10.32 2.47
C CYS A 313 -3.63 -9.72 1.14
N PRO A 314 -4.85 -10.04 0.69
CA PRO A 314 -5.27 -9.66 -0.65
C PRO A 314 -5.24 -8.14 -0.79
N ARG A 315 -4.60 -7.64 -1.86
CA ARG A 315 -4.90 -6.28 -2.30
C ARG A 315 -6.37 -6.24 -2.69
N VAL A 316 -7.08 -5.24 -2.21
CA VAL A 316 -8.41 -4.93 -2.71
C VAL A 316 -8.22 -4.52 -4.17
N ARG A 317 -8.61 -5.41 -5.10
CA ARG A 317 -8.64 -5.29 -6.57
C ARG A 317 -7.86 -4.10 -7.17
N THR A 318 -6.76 -4.37 -7.88
CA THR A 318 -6.22 -3.40 -8.83
C THR A 318 -7.26 -3.20 -9.94
N SER A 319 -7.62 -1.95 -10.21
CA SER A 319 -8.70 -1.53 -11.12
C SER A 319 -8.40 -1.79 -12.61
N ARG A 320 -7.41 -2.61 -12.93
CA ARG A 320 -6.96 -2.93 -14.30
C ARG A 320 -7.42 -4.29 -14.80
N GLU A 321 -8.17 -5.07 -14.04
CA GLU A 321 -8.81 -6.27 -14.60
C GLU A 321 -10.07 -5.84 -15.36
N PRO A 322 -10.06 -5.85 -16.72
CA PRO A 322 -11.29 -5.66 -17.47
C PRO A 322 -12.23 -6.80 -17.06
N THR A 323 -13.40 -6.44 -16.54
CA THR A 323 -14.53 -7.36 -16.50
C THR A 323 -14.93 -7.64 -17.94
N GLU A 324 -14.64 -8.84 -18.43
CA GLU A 324 -15.18 -9.36 -19.70
C GLU A 324 -16.71 -9.43 -19.68
#